data_AF-A0A6B3ET83-F1
#
_entry.id   AF-A0A6B3ET83-F1
#
_cell.length_a   1.000
_cell.length_b   1.000
_cell.length_c   1.000
_cell.angle_alpha   90.00
_cell.angle_beta   90.00
_cell.angle_gamma   90.00
#
_symmetry.space_group_name_H-M   'P 1'
#
loop_
_entity.id
_entity.type
_entity.pdbx_description
1 polymer ?
#
loop_
_entity_poly.entity_id
_entity_poly.type
_entity_poly.pdbx_seq_one_letter_code
_entity_poly.pdbx_strand_id
1 'polypeptide(L)'
;GVLDDKYEIDALVKLGGQLIAAGVMVVQGLTILWLPIPGEGTILLSAWQGNLLTVALVLVTVNAVNFVDGLDGLAAGMVCIAAAAFFLYSYRIWYGHAIEAAAPATLFSAILIGMCLGFLPH
;
A
#
# COMPACT_ATOMS: atom_id res chain seq x y z
N GLY A 1 -7.08 6.20 -10.99
CA GLY A 1 -6.30 5.54 -12.03
C GLY A 1 -7.07 5.68 -13.31
N VAL A 2 -7.56 4.59 -13.89
CA VAL A 2 -8.18 4.56 -15.24
C VAL A 2 -9.12 5.72 -15.60
N LEU A 3 -10.04 6.12 -14.71
CA LEU A 3 -10.93 7.26 -14.98
C LEU A 3 -10.19 8.60 -15.04
N ASP A 4 -9.20 8.80 -14.18
CA ASP A 4 -8.31 9.97 -14.19
C ASP A 4 -7.49 10.03 -15.48
N ASP A 5 -6.89 8.90 -15.88
CA ASP A 5 -6.06 8.80 -17.09
C ASP A 5 -6.87 9.10 -18.38
N LYS A 6 -8.18 8.86 -18.35
CA LYS A 6 -9.06 9.08 -19.50
C LYS A 6 -9.69 10.48 -19.53
N TYR A 7 -9.94 11.08 -18.37
CA TYR A 7 -10.76 12.29 -18.25
C TYR A 7 -10.05 13.49 -17.61
N GLU A 8 -8.74 13.38 -17.31
CA GLU A 8 -7.93 14.43 -16.65
C GLU A 8 -8.69 15.10 -15.50
N ILE A 9 -8.95 14.33 -14.45
CA ILE A 9 -9.85 14.73 -13.38
C ILE A 9 -9.15 15.75 -12.48
N ASP A 10 -9.90 16.78 -12.03
CA ASP A 10 -9.40 17.76 -11.08
C ASP A 10 -8.80 17.12 -9.82
N ALA A 11 -7.69 17.68 -9.34
CA ALA A 11 -6.93 17.13 -8.22
C ALA A 11 -7.77 16.93 -6.94
N LEU A 12 -8.74 17.83 -6.68
CA LEU A 12 -9.65 17.71 -5.54
C LEU A 12 -10.61 16.52 -5.67
N VAL A 13 -11.08 16.23 -6.89
CA VAL A 13 -11.98 15.10 -7.17
C VAL A 13 -11.19 13.78 -7.10
N LYS A 14 -9.96 13.76 -7.60
CA LYS A 14 -9.03 12.62 -7.45
C LYS A 14 -8.78 12.30 -5.97
N LEU A 15 -8.48 13.32 -5.16
CA LEU A 15 -8.27 13.16 -3.73
C LEU A 15 -9.53 12.70 -3.00
N GLY A 16 -10.71 13.22 -3.38
CA GLY A 16 -12.01 12.76 -2.87
C GLY A 16 -12.25 11.27 -3.16
N GLY A 17 -11.96 10.80 -4.37
CA GLY A 17 -12.08 9.39 -4.73
C GLY A 17 -11.13 8.48 -3.94
N GLN A 18 -9.88 8.92 -3.75
CA GLN A 18 -8.91 8.19 -2.92
C GLN A 18 -9.33 8.14 -1.45
N LEU A 19 -9.88 9.24 -0.91
CA LEU A 19 -10.42 9.32 0.45
C LEU A 19 -11.57 8.32 0.65
N ILE A 20 -12.49 8.21 -0.32
CA ILE A 20 -13.59 7.24 -0.28
C ILE A 20 -13.03 5.82 -0.27
N ALA A 21 -12.08 5.51 -1.16
CA ALA A 21 -11.46 4.19 -1.22
C ALA A 21 -10.79 3.81 0.11
N ALA A 22 -10.00 4.72 0.69
CA ALA A 22 -9.36 4.53 1.99
C ALA A 22 -10.39 4.40 3.13
N GLY A 23 -11.48 5.18 3.09
CA GLY A 23 -12.57 5.07 4.05
C GLY A 23 -13.26 3.70 4.02
N VAL A 24 -13.50 3.15 2.84
CA VAL A 24 -14.06 1.78 2.69
C VAL A 24 -13.15 0.74 3.32
N MET A 25 -11.82 0.86 3.15
CA MET A 25 -10.86 -0.04 3.80
C MET A 25 -11.00 -0.01 5.33
N VAL A 26 -11.06 1.20 5.90
CA VAL A 26 -11.23 1.38 7.35
C VAL A 26 -12.56 0.80 7.85
N VAL A 27 -13.66 1.00 7.12
CA VAL A 27 -14.97 0.43 7.46
C VAL A 27 -14.96 -1.10 7.43
N GLN A 28 -14.16 -1.71 6.54
CA GLN A 28 -13.94 -3.16 6.50
C GLN A 28 -12.98 -3.66 7.61
N GLY A 29 -12.49 -2.79 8.47
CA GLY A 29 -11.60 -3.14 9.58
C GLY A 29 -10.12 -3.18 9.23
N LEU A 30 -9.73 -2.77 8.02
CA LEU A 30 -8.33 -2.59 7.65
C LEU A 30 -7.83 -1.29 8.28
N THR A 31 -7.23 -1.39 9.47
CA THR A 31 -6.74 -0.24 10.22
C THR A 31 -5.44 -0.58 10.95
N ILE A 32 -4.58 0.43 11.15
CA ILE A 32 -3.35 0.29 11.92
C ILE A 32 -3.71 0.30 13.42
N LEU A 33 -3.45 -0.81 14.10
CA LEU A 33 -3.80 -0.98 15.51
C LEU A 33 -2.67 -0.54 16.46
N TRP A 34 -1.43 -0.69 16.02
CA TRP A 34 -0.25 -0.38 16.82
C TRP A 34 0.92 -0.02 15.92
N LEU A 35 1.89 0.71 16.46
CA LEU A 35 3.13 1.06 15.80
C LEU A 35 4.34 0.64 16.64
N PRO A 36 5.33 -0.06 16.06
CA PRO A 36 6.60 -0.28 16.71
C PRO A 36 7.45 1.00 16.58
N ILE A 37 7.67 1.69 17.69
CA ILE A 37 8.51 2.88 17.74
C ILE A 37 9.92 2.47 18.22
N PRO A 38 10.97 2.71 17.42
CA PRO A 38 12.35 2.47 17.85
C PRO A 38 12.66 3.20 19.16
N GLY A 39 13.16 2.48 20.17
CA GLY A 39 13.49 3.03 21.49
C GLY A 39 12.35 3.07 22.51
N GLU A 40 11.10 3.20 22.05
CA GLU A 40 9.92 3.33 22.94
C GLU A 40 9.04 2.06 22.99
N GLY A 41 9.29 1.09 22.09
CA GLY A 41 8.54 -0.16 22.03
C GLY A 41 7.25 -0.05 21.21
N THR A 42 6.27 -0.91 21.50
CA THR A 42 5.01 -0.94 20.73
C THR A 42 3.97 -0.01 21.35
N ILE A 43 3.52 0.98 20.59
CA ILE A 43 2.48 1.92 21.01
C ILE A 43 1.14 1.48 20.40
N LEU A 44 0.14 1.28 21.26
CA LEU A 44 -1.24 1.02 20.82
C LEU A 44 -1.91 2.33 20.39
N LEU A 45 -2.65 2.28 19.29
CA LEU A 45 -3.38 3.42 18.77
C LEU A 45 -4.84 3.35 19.22
N SER A 46 -5.43 4.50 19.55
CA SER A 46 -6.88 4.58 19.64
C SER A 46 -7.52 4.36 18.26
N ALA A 47 -8.77 3.92 18.22
CA ALA A 47 -9.49 3.66 16.97
C ALA A 47 -9.46 4.88 16.01
N TRP A 48 -9.61 6.10 16.56
CA TRP A 48 -9.52 7.32 15.77
C TRP A 48 -8.12 7.53 15.16
N GLN A 49 -7.07 7.35 15.96
CA GLN A 49 -5.69 7.50 15.49
C GLN A 49 -5.33 6.45 14.43
N GLY A 50 -5.68 5.18 14.66
CA GLY A 50 -5.44 4.09 13.71
C GLY A 50 -6.15 4.34 12.37
N ASN A 51 -7.42 4.74 12.43
CA ASN A 51 -8.21 5.05 11.22
C ASN A 51 -7.60 6.22 10.43
N LEU A 52 -7.28 7.32 11.12
CA LEU A 52 -6.68 8.50 10.49
C LEU A 52 -5.32 8.17 9.86
N LEU A 53 -4.47 7.45 10.59
CA LEU A 53 -3.15 7.04 10.10
C LEU A 53 -3.27 6.12 8.89
N THR A 54 -4.23 5.21 8.89
CA THR A 54 -4.47 4.30 7.75
C THR A 54 -4.89 5.09 6.52
N VAL A 55 -5.86 5.98 6.65
CA VAL A 55 -6.33 6.83 5.54
C VAL A 55 -5.18 7.69 5.01
N ALA A 56 -4.43 8.34 5.91
CA ALA A 56 -3.28 9.15 5.53
C ALA A 56 -2.22 8.33 4.79
N LEU A 57 -1.89 7.13 5.28
CA LEU A 57 -0.91 6.25 4.66
C LEU A 57 -1.34 5.82 3.25
N VAL A 58 -2.62 5.45 3.06
CA VAL A 58 -3.16 5.10 1.74
C VAL A 58 -3.09 6.29 0.79
N LEU A 59 -3.52 7.47 1.21
CA LEU A 59 -3.45 8.68 0.37
C LEU A 59 -2.02 9.03 -0.02
N VAL A 60 -1.10 9.03 0.95
CA VAL A 60 0.30 9.36 0.70
C VAL A 60 0.92 8.36 -0.25
N THR A 61 0.71 7.06 -0.05
CA THR A 61 1.31 6.02 -0.91
C THR A 61 0.76 6.06 -2.34
N VAL A 62 -0.55 6.22 -2.51
CA VAL A 62 -1.16 6.34 -3.85
C VAL A 62 -0.63 7.56 -4.59
N ASN A 63 -0.56 8.72 -3.93
CA ASN A 63 -0.05 9.93 -4.58
C ASN A 63 1.47 9.87 -4.81
N ALA A 64 2.23 9.27 -3.91
CA ALA A 64 3.67 9.08 -4.08
C ALA A 64 3.99 8.22 -5.30
N VAL A 65 3.29 7.09 -5.50
CA VAL A 65 3.49 6.23 -6.67
C VAL A 65 3.10 6.98 -7.95
N ASN A 66 1.94 7.65 -7.97
CA ASN A 66 1.51 8.44 -9.13
C ASN A 66 2.50 9.57 -9.49
N PHE A 67 3.19 10.15 -8.50
CA PHE A 67 4.18 11.21 -8.73
C PHE A 67 5.46 10.67 -9.37
N VAL A 68 5.84 9.42 -9.08
CA VAL A 68 7.02 8.79 -9.65
C VAL A 68 6.74 8.18 -11.03
N ASP A 69 5.46 7.90 -11.36
CA ASP A 69 4.99 7.33 -12.63
C ASP A 69 5.05 8.29 -13.85
N GLY A 70 5.82 9.37 -13.75
CA GLY A 70 6.07 10.32 -14.85
C GLY A 70 7.26 9.97 -15.75
N LEU A 71 7.92 8.82 -15.51
CA LEU A 71 9.11 8.37 -16.24
C LEU A 71 8.96 6.90 -16.67
N ASP A 72 9.27 6.59 -17.93
CA ASP A 72 9.08 5.26 -18.53
C ASP A 72 9.74 4.14 -17.69
N GLY A 73 8.92 3.22 -17.19
CA GLY A 73 9.36 2.04 -16.45
C GLY A 73 9.88 2.28 -15.02
N LEU A 74 10.03 3.53 -14.57
CA LEU A 74 10.55 3.86 -13.24
C LEU A 74 9.58 3.42 -12.14
N ALA A 75 8.29 3.71 -12.29
CA ALA A 75 7.27 3.31 -11.32
C ALA A 75 7.18 1.78 -11.19
N ALA A 76 7.13 1.08 -12.31
CA ALA A 76 7.07 -0.39 -12.31
C ALA A 76 8.31 -1.01 -11.63
N GLY A 77 9.51 -0.46 -11.89
CA GLY A 77 10.75 -0.90 -11.25
C GLY A 77 10.75 -0.68 -9.73
N MET A 78 10.40 0.52 -9.26
CA MET A 78 10.37 0.80 -7.82
C MET A 78 9.30 -0.03 -7.09
N VAL A 79 8.13 -0.22 -7.71
CA VAL A 79 7.04 -1.00 -7.12
C VAL A 79 7.45 -2.48 -7.06
N CYS A 80 8.15 -3.00 -8.07
CA CYS A 80 8.70 -4.35 -8.05
C CYS A 80 9.67 -4.57 -6.87
N ILE A 81 10.59 -3.62 -6.64
CA ILE A 81 11.56 -3.69 -5.54
C ILE A 81 10.84 -3.62 -4.19
N ALA A 82 9.89 -2.69 -4.02
CA ALA A 82 9.09 -2.58 -2.81
C ALA A 82 8.28 -3.85 -2.54
N ALA A 83 7.64 -4.40 -3.58
CA ALA A 83 6.87 -5.64 -3.49
C ALA A 83 7.76 -6.84 -3.11
N ALA A 84 8.99 -6.92 -3.63
CA ALA A 84 9.95 -7.94 -3.24
C ALA A 84 10.34 -7.83 -1.75
N ALA A 85 10.58 -6.61 -1.24
CA ALA A 85 10.85 -6.39 0.18
C ALA A 85 9.65 -6.81 1.06
N PHE A 86 8.43 -6.42 0.68
CA PHE A 86 7.21 -6.83 1.38
C PHE A 86 6.97 -8.33 1.32
N PHE A 87 7.24 -8.97 0.18
CA PHE A 87 7.15 -10.42 0.03
C PHE A 87 8.10 -11.12 1.01
N LEU A 88 9.39 -10.74 1.03
CA LEU A 88 10.37 -11.34 1.92
C LEU A 88 9.98 -11.17 3.39
N TYR A 89 9.53 -9.98 3.78
CA TYR A 89 9.11 -9.69 5.15
C TYR A 89 7.86 -10.48 5.55
N SER A 90 6.79 -10.39 4.77
CA SER A 90 5.52 -11.09 5.05
C SER A 90 5.69 -12.61 5.02
N TYR A 91 6.47 -13.15 4.08
CA TYR A 91 6.78 -14.58 4.00
C TYR A 91 7.54 -15.05 5.24
N ARG A 92 8.52 -14.26 5.73
CA ARG A 92 9.30 -14.61 6.93
C ARG A 92 8.43 -14.61 8.18
N ILE A 93 7.43 -13.74 8.26
CA ILE A 93 6.47 -13.71 9.36
C ILE A 93 5.48 -14.87 9.26
N TRP A 94 4.93 -15.12 8.07
CA TRP A 94 3.99 -16.20 7.84
C TRP A 94 4.63 -17.57 8.09
N TYR A 95 5.66 -17.94 7.33
CA TYR A 95 6.30 -19.25 7.43
C TYR A 95 7.22 -19.36 8.65
N GLY A 96 7.89 -18.27 9.01
CA GLY A 96 8.90 -18.30 10.06
C GLY A 96 8.38 -18.16 11.48
N HIS A 97 7.27 -17.45 11.66
CA HIS A 97 6.66 -17.19 12.97
C HIS A 97 5.23 -17.74 13.06
N ALA A 98 4.77 -18.50 12.05
CA ALA A 98 3.45 -19.12 11.98
C ALA A 98 2.28 -18.12 12.14
N ILE A 99 2.46 -16.89 11.63
CA ILE A 99 1.41 -15.87 11.66
C ILE A 99 0.58 -15.96 10.37
N GLU A 100 -0.52 -16.70 10.43
CA GLU A 100 -1.41 -16.93 9.26
C GLU A 100 -2.01 -15.65 8.67
N ALA A 101 -2.19 -14.62 9.49
CA ALA A 101 -2.67 -13.32 9.03
C ALA A 101 -1.75 -12.65 8.01
N ALA A 102 -0.48 -13.08 7.89
CA ALA A 102 0.46 -12.57 6.91
C ALA A 102 0.36 -13.25 5.53
N ALA A 103 -0.31 -14.40 5.41
CA ALA A 103 -0.39 -15.15 4.14
C ALA A 103 -1.01 -14.34 2.98
N PRO A 104 -2.10 -13.57 3.16
CA PRO A 104 -2.65 -12.74 2.09
C PRO A 104 -1.67 -11.67 1.61
N ALA A 105 -0.93 -11.04 2.53
CA ALA A 105 0.08 -10.04 2.18
C ALA A 105 1.20 -10.65 1.33
N THR A 106 1.67 -11.85 1.71
CA THR A 106 2.67 -12.60 0.92
C THR A 106 2.17 -12.91 -0.49
N LEU A 107 0.93 -13.39 -0.61
CA LEU A 107 0.33 -13.70 -1.91
C LEU A 107 0.21 -12.45 -2.79
N PHE A 108 -0.32 -11.35 -2.25
CA PHE A 108 -0.49 -10.10 -3.00
C PHE A 108 0.85 -9.50 -3.43
N SER A 109 1.87 -9.54 -2.57
CA SER A 109 3.21 -9.10 -2.95
C SER A 109 3.81 -9.96 -4.07
N ALA A 110 3.63 -11.29 -4.03
CA ALA A 110 4.11 -12.19 -5.09
C ALA A 110 3.43 -11.91 -6.45
N ILE A 111 2.11 -11.71 -6.44
CA ILE A 111 1.34 -11.36 -7.64
C ILE A 111 1.83 -10.03 -8.21
N LEU A 112 2.03 -9.02 -7.34
CA LEU A 112 2.48 -7.69 -7.76
C LEU A 112 3.89 -7.73 -8.39
N ILE A 113 4.81 -8.52 -7.83
CA ILE A 113 6.13 -8.76 -8.45
C ILE A 113 5.96 -9.33 -9.86
N GLY A 114 5.13 -10.36 -10.02
CA GLY A 114 4.86 -10.97 -11.33
C GLY A 114 4.28 -9.97 -12.34
N MET A 115 3.35 -9.11 -11.89
CA MET A 115 2.78 -8.05 -12.73
C MET A 115 3.83 -7.03 -13.15
N CYS A 116 4.67 -6.54 -12.23
CA CYS A 116 5.74 -5.59 -12.56
C CYS A 116 6.79 -6.19 -13.50
N LEU A 117 7.22 -7.43 -13.27
CA LEU A 117 8.17 -8.12 -14.15
C LEU A 117 7.60 -8.41 -15.54
N GLY A 118 6.28 -8.63 -15.66
CA GLY A 118 5.61 -8.75 -16.96
C GLY A 118 5.49 -7.42 -17.70
N PHE A 119 5.36 -6.31 -16.97
CA PHE A 119 5.23 -4.96 -17.54
C PHE A 119 6.57 -4.39 -18.02
N LEU A 120 7.62 -4.46 -17.20
CA LEU A 120 8.94 -3.85 -17.47
C LEU A 120 9.60 -4.12 -18.84
N PRO A 121 9.42 -5.29 -19.48
CA PRO A 121 9.99 -5.56 -20.81
C PRO A 121 9.31 -4.82 -21.96
N HIS A 122 8.16 -4.18 -21.70
CA HIS A 122 7.33 -3.48 -22.69
C HIS A 122 7.39 -1.97 -22.45
#